data_AF-A0A847N8X7-F1
#
_entry.id   AF-A0A847N8X7-F1
#
_cell.length_a   1.000
_cell.length_b   1.000
_cell.length_c   1.000
_cell.angle_alpha   90.00
_cell.angle_beta   90.00
_cell.angle_gamma   90.00
#
_symmetry.space_group_name_H-M   'P 1'
#
loop_
_entity.id
_entity.type
_entity.pdbx_description
1 polymer ?
#
loop_
_entity_poly.entity_id
_entity_poly.type
_entity_poly.pdbx_seq_one_letter_code
_entity_poly.pdbx_strand_id
1 'polypeptide(L)'
;MAEKKKTTVSIFGTEYVMVSEKSEEYIYNLAAKVDEVMIEVAKSNSRYSQTMVAVLAALNLADSLQKSQEELAETAEKLENIQGEMQRPFEELNELRQELEAIKEQYTKMQSEYTKSQIELGKVSREWAKAQEELKDLRCELDVSKETINDVQNKLFESQIELLKAKKELDDAKIKRIDKNRNIR
;
A
#
# COMPACT_ATOMS: atom_id res chain seq x y z
N MET A 1 -16.77 -30.73 46.78
CA MET A 1 -15.87 -31.42 47.72
C MET A 1 -15.27 -32.59 46.95
N ALA A 2 -13.95 -32.62 46.75
CA ALA A 2 -13.31 -33.72 46.04
C ALA A 2 -13.40 -35.00 46.89
N GLU A 3 -13.91 -36.07 46.30
CA GLU A 3 -14.16 -37.34 46.98
C GLU A 3 -12.83 -38.07 47.20
N LYS A 4 -12.43 -38.24 48.47
CA LYS A 4 -11.19 -38.92 48.84
C LYS A 4 -11.35 -40.41 48.64
N LYS A 5 -10.55 -40.99 47.74
CA LYS A 5 -10.52 -42.44 47.47
C LYS A 5 -9.38 -43.11 48.23
N LYS A 6 -9.62 -44.34 48.66
CA LYS A 6 -8.62 -45.21 49.28
C LYS A 6 -8.05 -46.14 48.22
N THR A 7 -6.73 -46.20 48.11
CA THR A 7 -6.02 -47.04 47.14
C THR A 7 -4.90 -47.78 47.85
N THR A 8 -4.83 -49.09 47.66
CA THR A 8 -3.75 -49.91 48.22
C THR A 8 -2.64 -50.06 47.18
N VAL A 9 -1.41 -49.73 47.58
CA VAL A 9 -0.21 -49.79 46.74
C VAL A 9 0.89 -50.57 47.47
N SER A 10 1.76 -51.26 46.74
CA SER A 10 2.93 -51.94 47.32
C SER A 10 4.19 -51.14 46.98
N ILE A 11 5.00 -50.82 48.00
CA ILE A 11 6.26 -50.11 47.85
C ILE A 11 7.32 -50.88 48.65
N PHE A 12 8.38 -51.29 47.97
CA PHE A 12 9.51 -52.05 48.51
C PHE A 12 9.07 -53.29 49.30
N GLY A 13 8.11 -54.04 48.75
CA GLY A 13 7.55 -55.26 49.34
C GLY A 13 6.59 -55.04 50.51
N THR A 14 6.26 -53.78 50.85
CA THR A 14 5.32 -53.44 51.93
C THR A 14 4.06 -52.81 51.35
N GLU A 15 2.89 -53.28 51.79
CA GLU A 15 1.60 -52.71 51.36
C GLU A 15 1.24 -51.46 52.19
N TYR A 16 0.84 -50.41 51.50
CA TYR A 16 0.39 -49.14 52.06
C TYR A 16 -0.98 -48.77 51.52
N VAL A 17 -1.87 -48.32 52.41
CA VAL A 17 -3.18 -47.77 52.03
C VAL A 17 -3.08 -46.25 51.99
N MET A 18 -3.15 -45.69 50.78
CA MET A 18 -3.07 -44.25 50.52
C MET A 18 -4.47 -43.66 50.38
N VAL A 19 -4.68 -42.48 50.95
CA VAL A 19 -5.93 -41.72 50.82
C VAL A 19 -5.63 -40.46 50.02
N SER A 20 -6.23 -40.33 48.84
CA SER A 20 -5.90 -39.30 47.87
C SER A 20 -7.16 -38.76 47.19
N GLU A 21 -7.12 -37.47 46.82
CA GLU A 21 -8.12 -36.83 45.95
C GLU A 21 -7.76 -36.96 44.46
N LYS A 22 -6.53 -37.37 44.15
CA LYS A 22 -6.04 -37.66 42.80
C LYS A 22 -6.44 -39.07 42.35
N SER A 23 -6.38 -39.32 41.04
CA SER A 23 -6.76 -40.60 40.43
C SER A 23 -5.94 -41.78 40.97
N GLU A 24 -6.56 -42.96 40.99
CA GLU A 24 -5.91 -44.21 41.40
C GLU A 24 -4.67 -44.49 40.54
N GLU A 25 -4.76 -44.28 39.23
CA GLU A 25 -3.65 -44.41 38.28
C GLU A 25 -2.47 -43.50 38.64
N TYR A 26 -2.72 -42.25 39.04
CA TYR A 26 -1.66 -41.34 39.47
C TYR A 26 -0.95 -41.85 40.73
N ILE A 27 -1.70 -42.40 41.68
CA ILE A 27 -1.14 -42.96 42.92
C ILE A 27 -0.35 -44.24 42.66
N TYR A 28 -0.82 -45.11 41.77
CA TYR A 28 -0.05 -46.29 41.32
C TYR A 28 1.26 -45.87 40.63
N ASN A 29 1.22 -44.89 39.73
CA ASN A 29 2.42 -44.39 39.05
C ASN A 29 3.41 -43.75 40.04
N LEU A 30 2.92 -43.00 41.03
CA LEU A 30 3.76 -42.40 42.07
C LEU A 30 4.42 -43.49 42.94
N ALA A 31 3.66 -44.50 43.36
CA ALA A 31 4.16 -45.62 44.14
C ALA A 31 5.21 -46.43 43.36
N ALA A 32 4.94 -46.72 42.08
CA ALA A 32 5.89 -47.39 41.19
C ALA A 32 7.20 -46.61 41.05
N LYS A 33 7.13 -45.28 40.93
CA LYS A 33 8.31 -44.43 40.81
C LYS A 33 9.15 -44.39 42.10
N VAL A 34 8.51 -44.39 43.26
CA VAL A 34 9.22 -44.51 44.55
C VAL A 34 9.84 -45.90 44.70
N ASP A 35 9.11 -46.95 44.34
CA ASP A 35 9.58 -48.34 44.40
C ASP A 35 10.81 -48.57 43.52
N GLU A 36 10.79 -48.08 42.28
CA GLU A 36 11.91 -48.15 41.34
C GLU A 36 13.18 -47.53 41.94
N VAL A 37 13.08 -46.32 42.49
CA VAL A 37 14.22 -45.62 43.11
C VAL A 37 14.71 -46.36 44.36
N MET A 38 13.82 -46.89 45.19
CA MET A 38 14.21 -47.68 46.36
C MET A 38 14.93 -48.99 45.94
N ILE A 39 14.46 -49.66 44.89
CA ILE A 39 15.10 -50.86 44.34
C ILE A 39 16.48 -50.53 43.77
N GLU A 40 16.64 -49.41 43.07
CA GLU A 40 17.93 -48.97 42.51
C GLU A 40 18.96 -48.66 43.61
N VAL A 41 18.55 -47.94 44.65
CA VAL A 41 19.39 -47.65 45.82
C VAL A 41 19.79 -48.94 46.54
N ALA A 42 18.85 -49.89 46.69
CA ALA A 42 19.11 -51.17 47.33
C ALA A 42 20.07 -52.06 46.52
N LYS A 43 19.93 -52.09 45.18
CA LYS A 43 20.85 -52.81 44.27
C LYS A 43 22.28 -52.29 44.39
N SER A 44 22.43 -50.98 44.50
CA SER A 44 23.75 -50.33 44.57
C SER A 44 24.42 -50.50 45.94
N ASN A 45 23.66 -50.81 47.00
CA ASN A 45 24.16 -50.90 48.37
C ASN A 45 23.49 -52.03 49.17
N SER A 46 23.96 -53.27 48.98
CA SER A 46 23.35 -54.49 49.55
C SER A 46 23.39 -54.62 51.08
N ARG A 47 24.15 -53.77 51.80
CA ARG A 47 24.27 -53.82 53.27
C ARG A 47 23.41 -52.77 54.00
N TYR A 48 22.62 -51.97 53.27
CA TYR A 48 21.80 -50.92 53.88
C TYR A 48 20.50 -51.47 54.47
N SER A 49 20.08 -50.89 55.58
CA SER A 49 18.76 -51.16 56.17
C SER A 49 17.68 -50.54 55.31
N GLN A 50 16.46 -51.08 55.39
CA GLN A 50 15.30 -50.54 54.68
C GLN A 50 15.08 -49.04 54.96
N THR A 51 15.34 -48.60 56.20
CA THR A 51 15.29 -47.17 56.56
C THR A 51 16.35 -46.35 55.84
N MET A 52 17.60 -46.83 55.73
CA MET A 52 18.65 -46.12 54.99
C MET A 52 18.33 -46.04 53.49
N VAL A 53 17.79 -47.12 52.91
CA VAL A 53 17.33 -47.14 51.51
C VAL A 53 16.23 -46.11 51.29
N ALA A 54 15.23 -46.05 52.19
CA ALA A 54 14.14 -45.08 52.09
C ALA A 54 14.62 -43.63 52.21
N VAL A 55 15.55 -43.34 53.13
CA VAL A 55 16.12 -41.98 53.29
C VAL A 55 16.91 -41.55 52.06
N LEU A 56 17.73 -42.43 51.50
CA LEU A 56 18.49 -42.15 50.27
C LEU A 56 17.57 -42.00 49.04
N ALA A 57 16.53 -42.83 48.93
CA ALA A 57 15.53 -42.70 47.88
C ALA A 57 14.78 -41.36 47.97
N ALA A 58 14.39 -40.94 49.18
CA ALA A 58 13.78 -39.64 49.41
C ALA A 58 14.71 -38.48 49.04
N LEU A 59 16.00 -38.59 49.36
CA LEU A 59 17.00 -37.58 49.00
C LEU A 59 17.18 -37.48 47.48
N ASN A 60 17.25 -38.62 46.77
CA ASN A 60 17.36 -38.65 45.31
C ASN A 60 16.12 -38.04 44.63
N LEU A 61 14.92 -38.37 45.13
CA LEU A 61 13.68 -37.79 44.64
C LEU A 61 13.59 -36.28 44.90
N ALA A 62 14.05 -35.82 46.07
CA ALA A 62 14.12 -34.41 46.40
C ALA A 62 15.11 -33.65 45.51
N ASP A 63 16.30 -34.22 45.26
CA ASP A 63 17.29 -33.66 44.34
C ASP A 63 16.76 -33.59 42.90
N SER A 64 16.08 -34.65 42.42
CA SER A 64 15.44 -34.65 41.11
C SER A 64 14.34 -33.59 41.00
N LEU A 65 13.55 -33.39 42.05
CA LEU A 65 12.53 -32.34 42.09
C LEU A 65 13.17 -30.94 42.05
N GLN A 66 14.22 -30.73 42.83
CA GLN A 66 14.94 -29.46 42.89
C GLN A 66 15.52 -29.09 41.52
N LYS A 67 16.20 -30.04 40.86
CA LYS A 67 16.73 -29.85 39.49
C LYS A 67 15.64 -29.50 38.50
N SER A 68 14.51 -30.22 38.55
CA SER A 68 13.39 -29.95 37.64
C SER A 68 12.74 -28.58 37.89
N GLN A 69 12.73 -28.10 39.14
CA GLN A 69 12.27 -26.74 39.46
C GLN A 69 13.24 -25.67 38.95
N GLU A 70 14.55 -25.90 39.06
CA GLU A 70 15.57 -25.00 38.52
C GLU A 70 15.49 -24.91 36.99
N GLU A 71 15.36 -26.05 36.29
CA GLU A 71 15.13 -26.09 34.84
C GLU A 71 13.83 -25.38 34.44
N LEU A 72 12.75 -25.55 35.21
CA LEU A 72 11.50 -24.84 34.97
C LEU A 72 11.65 -23.33 35.15
N ALA A 73 12.40 -22.88 36.15
CA ALA A 73 12.67 -21.46 36.35
C ALA A 73 13.51 -20.87 35.20
N GLU A 74 14.57 -21.58 34.80
CA GLU A 74 15.44 -21.14 33.70
C GLU A 74 14.69 -21.11 32.36
N THR A 75 13.84 -22.11 32.10
CA THR A 75 13.01 -22.12 30.88
C THR A 75 11.95 -21.04 30.90
N ALA A 76 11.34 -20.74 32.05
CA ALA A 76 10.40 -19.63 32.19
C ALA A 76 11.07 -18.28 31.91
N GLU A 77 12.27 -18.04 32.46
CA GLU A 77 13.06 -16.83 32.22
C GLU A 77 13.44 -16.69 30.74
N LYS A 78 13.89 -17.77 30.10
CA LYS A 78 14.15 -17.79 28.64
C LYS A 78 12.90 -17.44 27.84
N LEU A 79 11.73 -17.95 28.24
CA LEU A 79 10.47 -17.70 27.56
C LEU A 79 10.07 -16.22 27.68
N GLU A 80 10.22 -15.63 28.87
CA GLU A 80 9.98 -14.21 29.10
C GLU A 80 10.94 -13.33 28.28
N ASN A 81 12.23 -13.67 28.27
CA ASN A 81 13.23 -12.97 27.47
C ASN A 81 12.91 -13.03 25.96
N ILE A 82 12.58 -14.22 25.44
CA ILE A 82 12.18 -14.38 24.03
C ILE A 82 10.92 -13.57 23.73
N GLN A 83 9.93 -13.57 24.62
CA GLN A 83 8.72 -12.76 24.45
C GLN A 83 9.03 -11.26 24.43
N GLY A 84 9.93 -10.79 25.30
CA GLY A 84 10.40 -9.41 25.29
C GLY A 84 11.18 -9.06 24.02
N GLU A 85 12.06 -9.94 23.56
CA GLU A 85 12.79 -9.76 22.31
C GLU A 85 11.87 -9.75 21.09
N MET A 86 10.75 -10.50 21.12
CA MET A 86 9.75 -10.51 20.05
C MET A 86 8.89 -9.24 19.97
N GLN A 87 8.82 -8.42 21.03
CA GLN A 87 8.04 -7.18 21.00
C GLN A 87 8.63 -6.15 20.03
N ARG A 88 9.95 -5.96 20.05
CA ARG A 88 10.64 -4.99 19.15
C ARG A 88 10.41 -5.25 17.66
N PRO A 89 10.69 -6.45 17.11
CA PRO A 89 10.45 -6.71 15.68
C PRO A 89 8.96 -6.66 15.35
N PHE A 90 8.06 -6.93 16.30
CA PHE A 90 6.62 -6.78 16.07
C PHE A 90 6.22 -5.31 15.93
N GLU A 91 6.76 -4.42 16.76
CA GLU A 91 6.57 -2.97 16.67
C GLU A 91 7.15 -2.44 15.34
N GLU A 92 8.39 -2.79 15.01
CA GLU A 92 9.04 -2.41 13.74
C GLU A 92 8.25 -2.90 12.51
N LEU A 93 7.72 -4.13 12.55
CA LEU A 93 6.91 -4.68 11.48
C LEU A 93 5.59 -3.92 11.32
N ASN A 94 5.00 -3.46 12.42
CA ASN A 94 3.78 -2.66 12.39
C ASN A 94 4.03 -1.24 11.86
N GLU A 95 5.13 -0.60 12.27
CA GLU A 95 5.57 0.70 11.74
C GLU A 95 5.82 0.62 10.22
N LEU A 96 6.60 -0.37 9.77
CA LEU A 96 6.90 -0.56 8.35
C LEU A 96 5.63 -0.83 7.52
N ARG A 97 4.64 -1.55 8.09
CA ARG A 97 3.34 -1.74 7.45
C ARG A 97 2.59 -0.43 7.26
N GLN A 98 2.60 0.45 8.26
CA GLN A 98 1.96 1.77 8.15
C GLN A 98 2.65 2.64 7.11
N GLU A 99 3.98 2.65 7.08
CA GLU A 99 4.76 3.37 6.08
C GLU A 99 4.45 2.88 4.66
N LEU A 100 4.41 1.55 4.45
CA LEU A 100 4.05 0.97 3.16
C LEU A 100 2.65 1.39 2.71
N GLU A 101 1.69 1.45 3.62
CA GLU A 101 0.32 1.85 3.28
C GLU A 101 0.27 3.34 2.92
N ALA A 102 0.96 4.21 3.68
CA ALA A 102 1.05 5.63 3.37
C ALA A 102 1.71 5.88 2.00
N ILE A 103 2.77 5.16 1.67
CA ILE A 103 3.46 5.27 0.37
C ILE A 103 2.54 4.81 -0.77
N LYS A 104 1.78 3.72 -0.58
CA LYS A 104 0.80 3.26 -1.59
C LYS A 104 -0.28 4.30 -1.82
N GLU A 105 -0.84 4.90 -0.78
CA GLU A 105 -1.83 5.97 -0.93
C GLU A 105 -1.25 7.15 -1.71
N GLN A 106 -0.04 7.60 -1.39
CA GLN A 106 0.63 8.66 -2.14
C GLN A 106 0.83 8.29 -3.61
N TYR A 107 1.25 7.04 -3.89
CA TYR A 107 1.41 6.55 -5.26
C TYR A 107 0.08 6.57 -6.02
N THR A 108 -1.02 6.12 -5.41
CA THR A 108 -2.35 6.15 -6.06
C THR A 108 -2.82 7.57 -6.35
N LYS A 109 -2.60 8.51 -5.42
CA LYS A 109 -2.91 9.93 -5.62
C LYS A 109 -2.11 10.50 -6.79
N MET A 110 -0.80 10.30 -6.79
CA MET A 110 0.08 10.76 -7.86
C MET A 110 -0.29 10.16 -9.22
N GLN A 111 -0.63 8.87 -9.29
CA GLN A 111 -1.12 8.24 -10.52
C GLN A 111 -2.43 8.86 -11.02
N SER A 112 -3.35 9.18 -10.10
CA SER A 112 -4.60 9.85 -10.46
C SER A 112 -4.37 11.27 -11.00
N GLU A 113 -3.43 12.01 -10.40
CA GLU A 113 -3.05 13.36 -10.85
C GLU A 113 -2.37 13.32 -12.21
N TYR A 114 -1.42 12.40 -12.39
CA TYR A 114 -0.76 12.19 -13.68
C TYR A 114 -1.77 11.89 -14.79
N THR A 115 -2.74 11.02 -14.52
CA THR A 115 -3.82 10.69 -15.46
C THR A 115 -4.67 11.92 -15.80
N LYS A 116 -5.01 12.75 -14.81
CA LYS A 116 -5.75 14.00 -15.02
C LYS A 116 -4.95 14.96 -15.92
N SER A 117 -3.67 15.18 -15.61
CA SER A 117 -2.80 16.04 -16.42
C SER A 117 -2.63 15.52 -17.86
N GLN A 118 -2.55 14.20 -18.07
CA GLN A 118 -2.52 13.62 -19.41
C GLN A 118 -3.81 13.88 -20.19
N ILE A 119 -4.97 13.76 -19.53
CA ILE A 119 -6.27 14.08 -20.14
C ILE A 119 -6.35 15.56 -20.49
N GLU A 120 -5.91 16.45 -19.59
CA GLU A 120 -5.88 17.90 -19.82
C GLU A 120 -4.96 18.28 -20.98
N LEU A 121 -3.75 17.72 -21.02
CA LEU A 121 -2.82 17.91 -22.14
C LEU A 121 -3.46 17.49 -23.47
N GLY A 122 -4.17 16.35 -23.46
CA GLY A 122 -4.91 15.89 -24.64
C GLY A 122 -6.10 16.77 -25.02
N LYS A 123 -6.71 17.51 -24.09
CA LYS A 123 -7.75 18.52 -24.39
C LYS A 123 -7.12 19.77 -25.01
N VAL A 124 -6.08 20.32 -24.38
CA VAL A 124 -5.36 21.51 -24.86
C VAL A 124 -4.78 21.25 -26.25
N SER A 125 -4.19 20.07 -26.49
CA SER A 125 -3.67 19.70 -27.82
C SER A 125 -4.76 19.71 -28.90
N ARG A 126 -5.99 19.27 -28.58
CA ARG A 126 -7.15 19.31 -29.50
C ARG A 126 -7.64 20.73 -29.74
N GLU A 127 -7.70 21.55 -28.71
CA GLU A 127 -8.08 22.97 -28.83
C GLU A 127 -7.06 23.74 -29.67
N TRP A 128 -5.77 23.49 -29.45
CA TRP A 128 -4.69 24.07 -30.24
C TRP A 128 -4.79 23.68 -31.73
N ALA A 129 -5.10 22.41 -32.04
CA ALA A 129 -5.30 21.97 -33.41
C ALA A 129 -6.50 22.66 -34.10
N LYS A 130 -7.61 22.87 -33.38
CA LYS A 130 -8.77 23.62 -33.90
C LYS A 130 -8.41 25.08 -34.18
N ALA A 131 -7.79 25.74 -33.21
CA ALA A 131 -7.36 27.14 -33.38
C ALA A 131 -6.37 27.29 -34.55
N GLN A 132 -5.51 26.29 -34.78
CA GLN A 132 -4.59 26.29 -35.91
C GLN A 132 -5.32 26.20 -37.27
N GLU A 133 -6.39 25.40 -37.38
CA GLU A 133 -7.19 25.34 -38.60
C GLU A 133 -8.00 26.63 -38.80
N GLU A 134 -8.62 27.18 -37.75
CA GLU A 134 -9.34 28.46 -37.82
C GLU A 134 -8.42 29.61 -38.28
N LEU A 135 -7.17 29.66 -37.80
CA LEU A 135 -6.18 30.65 -38.25
C LEU A 135 -5.82 30.49 -39.73
N LYS A 136 -5.82 29.26 -40.24
CA LYS A 136 -5.54 28.98 -41.64
C LYS A 136 -6.73 29.38 -42.53
N ASP A 137 -7.95 29.09 -42.11
CA ASP A 137 -9.17 29.51 -42.82
C ASP A 137 -9.28 31.04 -42.88
N LEU A 138 -9.11 31.73 -41.76
CA LEU A 138 -9.10 33.20 -41.70
C LEU A 138 -7.99 33.80 -42.57
N ARG A 139 -6.84 33.13 -42.68
CA ARG A 139 -5.76 33.57 -43.58
C ARG A 139 -6.18 33.45 -45.04
N CYS A 140 -6.83 32.35 -45.44
CA CYS A 140 -7.37 32.19 -46.79
C CYS A 140 -8.44 33.24 -47.11
N GLU A 141 -9.37 33.49 -46.19
CA GLU A 141 -10.39 34.55 -46.35
C GLU A 141 -9.77 35.95 -46.47
N LEU A 142 -8.72 36.22 -45.68
CA LEU A 142 -7.99 37.48 -45.76
C LEU A 142 -7.33 37.65 -47.14
N ASP A 143 -6.74 36.61 -47.69
CA ASP A 143 -6.09 36.67 -49.01
C ASP A 143 -7.11 36.87 -50.13
N VAL A 144 -8.25 36.16 -50.09
CA VAL A 144 -9.37 36.40 -51.02
C VAL A 144 -9.90 37.83 -50.90
N SER A 145 -10.10 38.35 -49.68
CA SER A 145 -10.60 39.71 -49.50
C SER A 145 -9.62 40.76 -50.05
N LYS A 146 -8.30 40.57 -49.88
CA LYS A 146 -7.28 41.43 -50.50
C LYS A 146 -7.36 41.42 -52.02
N GLU A 147 -7.52 40.25 -52.64
CA GLU A 147 -7.69 40.15 -54.09
C GLU A 147 -8.94 40.91 -54.56
N THR A 148 -10.07 40.73 -53.87
CA THR A 148 -11.30 41.47 -54.23
C THR A 148 -11.15 42.98 -54.07
N ILE A 149 -10.41 43.44 -53.06
CA ILE A 149 -10.10 44.87 -52.88
C ILE A 149 -9.27 45.38 -54.06
N ASN A 150 -8.25 44.64 -54.48
CA ASN A 150 -7.43 45.01 -55.63
C ASN A 150 -8.27 45.08 -56.91
N ASP A 151 -9.17 44.12 -57.14
CA ASP A 151 -10.06 44.13 -58.31
C ASP A 151 -11.01 45.33 -58.31
N VAL A 152 -11.61 45.65 -57.16
CA VAL A 152 -12.49 46.81 -57.02
C VAL A 152 -11.70 48.11 -57.21
N GLN A 153 -10.48 48.20 -56.68
CA GLN A 153 -9.58 49.34 -56.91
C GLN A 153 -9.27 49.50 -58.41
N ASN A 154 -8.96 48.41 -59.13
CA ASN A 154 -8.71 48.44 -60.57
C ASN A 154 -9.93 48.93 -61.36
N LYS A 155 -11.13 48.39 -61.07
CA LYS A 155 -12.39 48.83 -61.69
C LYS A 155 -12.71 50.30 -61.40
N LEU A 156 -12.39 50.76 -60.19
CA LEU A 156 -12.55 52.17 -59.81
C LEU A 156 -11.62 53.06 -60.65
N PHE A 157 -10.37 52.67 -60.84
CA PHE A 157 -9.43 53.40 -61.70
C PHE A 157 -9.92 53.46 -63.16
N GLU A 158 -10.41 52.35 -63.71
CA GLU A 158 -10.99 52.31 -65.06
C GLU A 158 -12.18 53.27 -65.17
N SER A 159 -13.12 53.19 -64.24
CA SER A 159 -14.31 54.06 -64.20
C SER A 159 -13.92 55.55 -64.06
N GLN A 160 -12.91 55.86 -63.25
CA GLN A 160 -12.38 57.22 -63.12
C GLN A 160 -11.78 57.73 -64.43
N ILE A 161 -11.06 56.88 -65.17
CA ILE A 161 -10.50 57.21 -66.50
C ILE A 161 -11.64 57.47 -67.50
N GLU A 162 -12.67 56.63 -67.52
CA GLU A 162 -13.83 56.79 -68.40
C GLU A 162 -14.58 58.10 -68.11
N LEU A 163 -14.83 58.41 -66.84
CA LEU A 163 -15.45 59.68 -66.44
C LEU A 163 -14.62 60.90 -66.91
N LEU A 164 -13.29 60.82 -66.86
CA LEU A 164 -12.42 61.88 -67.38
C LEU A 164 -12.54 62.03 -68.91
N LYS A 165 -12.58 60.91 -69.65
CA LYS A 165 -12.79 60.93 -71.10
C LYS A 165 -14.15 61.55 -71.45
N ALA A 166 -15.22 61.10 -70.81
CA ALA A 166 -16.57 61.62 -71.03
C ALA A 166 -16.68 63.11 -70.66
N LYS A 167 -16.03 63.56 -69.58
CA LYS A 167 -15.94 64.99 -69.23
C LYS A 167 -15.23 65.79 -70.32
N LYS A 168 -14.10 65.29 -70.84
CA LYS A 168 -13.37 65.94 -71.93
C LYS A 168 -14.22 66.05 -73.20
N GLU A 169 -14.88 64.96 -73.60
CA GLU A 169 -15.78 64.95 -74.77
C GLU A 169 -16.95 65.93 -74.60
N LEU A 170 -17.53 66.01 -73.38
CA LEU A 170 -18.58 66.97 -73.06
C LEU A 170 -18.10 68.41 -73.22
N ASP A 171 -16.89 68.72 -72.76
CA ASP A 171 -16.31 70.05 -72.88
C ASP A 171 -15.99 70.39 -74.34
N ASP A 172 -15.45 69.44 -75.12
CA ASP A 172 -15.23 69.60 -76.57
C ASP A 172 -16.56 69.84 -77.33
N ALA A 173 -17.62 69.11 -76.96
CA ALA A 173 -18.95 69.28 -77.55
C ALA A 173 -19.57 70.65 -77.20
N LYS A 174 -19.37 71.15 -75.97
CA LYS A 174 -19.78 72.50 -75.58
C LYS A 174 -19.07 73.57 -76.41
N ILE A 175 -17.75 73.43 -76.64
CA ILE A 175 -16.97 74.35 -77.48
C ILE A 175 -17.53 74.38 -78.90
N LYS A 176 -17.72 73.22 -79.54
CA LYS A 176 -18.31 73.15 -80.90
C LYS A 176 -19.70 73.80 -80.99
N ARG A 177 -20.52 73.66 -79.94
CA ARG A 177 -21.86 74.28 -79.87
C ARG A 177 -21.78 75.81 -79.75
N ILE A 178 -20.79 76.33 -79.02
CA ILE A 178 -20.51 77.77 -78.92
C ILE A 178 -20.04 78.33 -80.27
N ASP A 179 -19.14 77.63 -80.98
CA ASP A 179 -18.66 78.06 -82.30
C ASP A 179 -19.76 78.03 -83.36
N LYS A 180 -20.64 77.02 -83.33
CA LYS A 180 -21.79 76.93 -84.23
C LYS A 180 -22.82 78.04 -83.98
N ASN A 181 -23.01 78.47 -82.74
CA ASN A 181 -23.86 79.63 -82.40
C ASN A 181 -23.22 80.98 -82.76
N ARG A 182 -21.88 81.06 -82.88
CA ARG A 182 -21.18 82.27 -83.35
C ARG A 182 -21.23 82.45 -84.88
N ASN A 183 -21.28 81.35 -85.65
CA ASN A 183 -21.37 81.38 -87.12
C ASN A 183 -22.79 81.64 -87.69
N ILE A 184 -23.80 81.83 -86.84
CA ILE A 184 -25.20 82.11 -87.22
C ILE A 184 -25.57 83.58 -86.92
N ARG A 185 -24.58 84.45 -86.67
CA ARG A 185 -24.76 85.90 -86.49
C ARG A 185 -24.06 86.71 -87.57
#